data_AF-A0A944VRU5-F1
#
_entry.id   AF-A0A944VRU5-F1
#
_cell.length_a   1.000
_cell.length_b   1.000
_cell.length_c   1.000
_cell.angle_alpha   90.00
_cell.angle_beta   90.00
_cell.angle_gamma   90.00
#
_symmetry.space_group_name_H-M   'P 1'
#
loop_
_entity.id
_entity.type
_entity.pdbx_description
1 polymer ?
#
loop_
_entity_poly.entity_id
_entity_poly.type
_entity_poly.pdbx_seq_one_letter_code
_entity_poly.pdbx_strand_id
1 'polypeptide(L)' 'YPGGIKEESFNALKKRKPELIIEKAVWGMLPKNRLGRAIIKKLHVYSTDTHPHESQNPVELSFNIKKVADNE' A
#
# COMPACT_ATOMS: atom_id res chain seq x y z
N TYR A 1 13.18 5.33 -25.87
CA TYR A 1 13.25 6.79 -26.01
C TYR A 1 14.24 7.34 -25.00
N PRO A 2 15.40 7.88 -25.41
CA PRO A 2 16.27 8.61 -24.50
C PRO A 2 15.48 9.79 -23.90
N GLY A 3 15.47 9.93 -22.56
CA GLY A 3 14.75 11.00 -21.83
C GLY A 3 13.41 10.62 -21.17
N GLY A 4 13.02 9.36 -21.12
CA GLY A 4 11.72 8.93 -20.56
C GLY A 4 11.62 8.82 -19.03
N ILE A 5 12.58 9.36 -18.26
CA ILE A 5 12.56 9.30 -16.80
C ILE A 5 11.44 10.18 -16.26
N LYS A 6 10.65 9.64 -15.32
CA LYS A 6 9.60 10.38 -14.62
C LYS A 6 9.84 10.26 -13.13
N GLU A 7 10.09 11.39 -12.49
CA GLU A 7 10.27 11.49 -11.06
C GLU A 7 9.10 12.26 -10.45
N GLU A 8 8.72 11.89 -9.23
CA GLU A 8 7.65 12.54 -8.50
C GLU A 8 8.01 12.54 -7.01
N SER A 9 7.84 13.68 -6.35
CA SER A 9 8.06 13.77 -4.91
C SER A 9 6.94 13.07 -4.13
N PHE A 10 7.25 12.62 -2.92
CA PHE A 10 6.27 11.97 -2.04
C PHE A 10 5.01 12.83 -1.84
N ASN A 11 5.19 14.14 -1.60
CA ASN A 11 4.08 15.06 -1.37
C ASN A 11 3.20 15.24 -2.62
N ALA A 12 3.80 15.26 -3.81
CA ALA A 12 3.05 15.32 -5.06
C ALA A 12 2.24 14.03 -5.29
N LEU A 13 2.86 12.86 -5.08
CA LEU A 13 2.19 11.58 -5.23
C LEU A 13 1.06 11.42 -4.19
N LYS A 14 1.27 11.87 -2.94
CA LYS A 14 0.24 11.84 -1.89
C LYS A 14 -0.98 12.66 -2.23
N LYS A 15 -0.81 13.82 -2.86
CA LYS A 15 -1.93 14.66 -3.32
C LYS A 15 -2.63 14.07 -4.54
N ARG A 16 -1.88 13.45 -5.45
CA ARG A 16 -2.39 12.96 -6.73
C ARG A 16 -3.07 11.60 -6.64
N LYS A 17 -2.40 10.63 -6.00
CA LYS A 17 -2.79 9.21 -5.88
C LYS A 17 -2.17 8.61 -4.61
N PRO A 18 -2.73 8.90 -3.42
CA PRO A 18 -2.21 8.38 -2.16
C PRO A 18 -2.23 6.85 -2.08
N GLU A 19 -3.12 6.17 -2.80
CA GLU A 19 -3.25 4.71 -2.81
C GLU A 19 -1.98 4.02 -3.32
N LEU A 20 -1.36 4.62 -4.36
CA LEU A 20 -0.14 4.09 -4.97
C LEU A 20 1.05 4.06 -4.01
N ILE A 21 1.07 4.91 -2.98
CA ILE A 21 2.15 4.92 -1.99
C ILE A 21 2.16 3.59 -1.24
N ILE A 22 0.99 3.18 -0.74
CA ILE A 22 0.82 1.95 0.02
C ILE A 22 1.01 0.73 -0.88
N GLU A 23 0.40 0.72 -2.06
CA GLU A 23 0.56 -0.39 -3.01
C GLU A 23 2.02 -0.63 -3.40
N LYS A 24 2.78 0.43 -3.67
CA LYS A 24 4.20 0.32 -4.00
C LYS A 24 5.03 -0.19 -2.83
N ALA A 25 4.75 0.28 -1.61
CA ALA A 25 5.45 -0.16 -0.41
C ALA A 25 5.21 -1.66 -0.17
N VAL A 26 3.95 -2.10 -0.19
CA VAL A 26 3.59 -3.52 -0.01
C VAL A 26 4.17 -4.36 -1.15
N TRP A 27 4.05 -3.91 -2.40
CA TRP A 27 4.68 -4.59 -3.53
C TRP A 27 6.17 -4.79 -3.30
N GLY A 28 6.89 -3.76 -2.82
CA GLY A 28 8.30 -3.82 -2.46
C GLY A 28 8.66 -4.93 -1.48
N MET A 29 7.79 -5.20 -0.50
CA MET A 29 7.98 -6.24 0.52
C MET A 29 7.62 -7.66 0.05
N LEU A 30 6.86 -7.79 -1.05
CA LEU A 30 6.42 -9.09 -1.58
C LEU A 30 7.47 -9.77 -2.49
N PRO A 31 7.47 -11.12 -2.57
CA PRO A 31 8.37 -11.86 -3.46
C PRO A 31 8.07 -11.56 -4.94
N LYS A 32 9.11 -11.35 -5.74
CA LYS A 32 8.99 -10.95 -7.16
C LYS A 32 8.77 -12.13 -8.12
N ASN A 33 7.77 -12.96 -7.84
CA ASN A 33 7.43 -14.14 -8.65
C ASN A 33 5.97 -14.10 -9.12
N ARG A 34 5.47 -15.20 -9.72
CA ARG A 34 4.07 -15.31 -10.16
C ARG A 34 3.09 -15.23 -9.00
N LEU A 35 3.46 -15.79 -7.84
CA LEU A 35 2.65 -15.76 -6.63
C LEU A 35 2.53 -14.33 -6.07
N GLY A 36 3.63 -13.58 -5.98
CA GLY A 36 3.59 -12.19 -5.51
C GLY A 36 2.66 -11.30 -6.35
N ARG A 37 2.65 -11.50 -7.67
CA ARG A 37 1.69 -10.84 -8.57
C ARG A 37 0.24 -11.24 -8.33
N ALA A 38 -0.02 -12.44 -7.81
CA ALA A 38 -1.36 -12.87 -7.41
C ALA A 38 -1.74 -12.31 -6.02
N ILE A 39 -0.79 -12.23 -5.09
CA ILE A 39 -1.01 -11.68 -3.73
C ILE A 39 -1.36 -10.20 -3.81
N ILE A 40 -0.60 -9.40 -4.55
CA ILE A 40 -0.83 -7.94 -4.61
C ILE A 40 -2.22 -7.59 -5.15
N LYS A 41 -2.81 -8.42 -6.02
CA LYS A 41 -4.17 -8.23 -6.54
C LYS A 41 -5.26 -8.38 -5.48
N LYS A 42 -4.95 -8.99 -4.33
CA LYS A 42 -5.88 -9.13 -3.20
C LYS A 42 -5.83 -7.93 -2.25
N LEU A 43 -4.85 -7.04 -2.40
CA LEU A 43 -4.78 -5.80 -1.64
C LEU A 43 -5.70 -4.77 -2.28
N HIS A 44 -6.60 -4.17 -1.51
CA HIS A 44 -7.49 -3.10 -1.95
C HIS A 44 -7.26 -1.88 -1.05
N VAL A 45 -6.81 -0.78 -1.65
CA VAL A 45 -6.45 0.45 -0.94
C VAL A 45 -7.42 1.55 -1.35
N TYR A 46 -8.00 2.22 -0.35
CA TYR A 46 -8.91 3.33 -0.54
C TYR A 46 -8.32 4.59 0.09
N SER A 47 -8.49 5.73 -0.58
CA SER A 47 -8.10 7.04 -0.06
C SER A 47 -9.14 7.67 0.86
N THR A 48 -10.39 7.20 0.76
CA THR A 48 -11.51 7.57 1.61
C THR A 48 -11.64 6.60 2.79
N ASP A 49 -12.35 7.03 3.82
CA ASP A 49 -12.62 6.23 5.03
C ASP A 49 -13.61 5.07 4.79
N THR A 50 -14.26 5.05 3.62
CA THR A 50 -15.26 4.04 3.26
C THR A 50 -14.74 3.07 2.21
N HIS A 51 -15.20 1.82 2.29
CA HIS A 51 -14.95 0.77 1.30
C HIS A 51 -16.28 0.09 0.88
N PRO A 52 -16.43 -0.37 -0.37
CA PRO A 52 -17.64 -1.05 -0.85
C PRO A 52 -17.76 -2.52 -0.39
N HIS A 53 -16.91 -2.96 0.55
CA HIS A 53 -16.71 -4.34 0.94
C HIS A 53 -17.54 -4.82 2.14
N GLU A 54 -18.71 -4.21 2.37
CA GLU A 54 -19.56 -4.54 3.51
C GLU A 54 -20.03 -6.00 3.50
N SER A 55 -20.34 -6.55 2.32
CA SER A 55 -20.83 -7.92 2.16
C SER A 55 -19.79 -9.00 2.50
N GLN A 56 -18.51 -8.65 2.56
CA GLN A 56 -17.44 -9.59 2.93
C GLN A 56 -17.27 -9.77 4.45
N ASN A 57 -18.04 -9.04 5.29
CA ASN A 57 -17.91 -9.05 6.74
C ASN A 57 -16.43 -8.92 7.19
N PRO A 58 -15.75 -7.82 6.83
CA PRO A 58 -14.34 -7.64 7.13
C PRO A 58 -14.10 -7.64 8.65
N VAL A 59 -12.98 -8.23 9.05
CA VAL A 59 -12.53 -8.25 10.45
C VAL A 59 -11.37 -7.28 10.60
N GLU A 60 -11.38 -6.50 11.68
CA GLU A 60 -10.32 -5.56 12.00
C GLU A 60 -8.98 -6.27 12.21
N LEU A 61 -7.91 -5.68 11.65
CA LEU A 61 -6.56 -6.21 11.75
C LEU A 61 -5.80 -5.57 12.92
N SER A 62 -5.61 -6.32 14.00
CA SER A 62 -4.80 -5.90 15.14
C SER A 62 -3.32 -6.20 14.93
N PHE A 63 -2.48 -5.18 15.02
CA PHE A 63 -1.01 -5.33 14.91
C PHE A 63 -0.35 -5.37 16.28
N ASN A 64 0.45 -6.41 16.55
CA ASN A 64 1.38 -6.42 17.69
C ASN A 64 2.75 -5.95 17.21
N ILE A 65 2.95 -4.62 17.16
CA ILE A 65 4.22 -4.01 16.78
C ILE A 65 4.78 -3.26 18.00
N LYS A 66 5.98 -3.62 18.45
CA LYS A 66 6.75 -2.80 19.40
C LYS A 66 7.36 -1.63 18.64
N LYS A 67 6.97 -0.39 18.97
CA LYS A 67 7.65 0.79 18.44
C LYS A 67 8.91 1.04 19.25
N VAL A 68 10.02 1.29 18.56
CA VAL A 68 11.34 1.51 19.17
C VAL A 68 11.38 2.73 20.09
N ALA A 69 10.42 3.66 19.94
CA ALA A 69 10.31 4.87 20.74
C ALA A 69 9.73 4.67 22.16
N ASP A 70 9.26 3.46 22.49
CA ASP A 70 8.64 3.15 23.80
C ASP A 70 9.64 2.44 24.76
N ASN A 71 10.93 2.42 24.43
CA ASN A 71 11.99 2.05 25.36
C ASN A 71 12.53 3.34 25.99
N GLU A 72 11.84 3.86 27.01
CA GLU A 72 12.50 4.65 28.06
C GLU A 72 13.24 3.72 29.03
#